data_AF-A0A9D7J7I9-F1
#
_entry.id   AF-A0A9D7J7I9-F1
#
_cell.length_a   1.000
_cell.length_b   1.000
_cell.length_c   1.000
_cell.angle_alpha   90.00
_cell.angle_beta   90.00
_cell.angle_gamma   90.00
#
_symmetry.space_group_name_H-M   'P 1'
#
loop_
_entity.id
_entity.type
_entity.pdbx_description
1 polymer ?
#
loop_
_entity_poly.entity_id
_entity_poly.type
_entity_poly.pdbx_seq_one_letter_code
_entity_poly.pdbx_strand_id
1 'polypeptide(L)'
;MSAILRRAGSKLGKLIARAADPGVASGQAQIYAKSVSGVAQFFAMAGDGTVTQVSSPSVAPPVYPRYPIPTFTTSTSSFKTLINTEAYANYFGKAGQAITQVTVRFQVTTAGAGLTWAEVAIAKGTPVNGAGTNLTVVGYANVAAVFNSLGAKSVAIPLTTPLVAGDDLWLIIAQSATVTNIGLWASQIGDQTQGGTILQNGASFRPSTNVGVATAFTLSGTAVPAFVAQVWPA
;
A
#
# COMPACT_ATOMS: atom_id res chain seq x y z
N MET A 1 0.41 -17.78 -58.58
CA MET A 1 1.53 -17.09 -57.92
C MET A 1 2.50 -18.14 -57.42
N SER A 2 3.72 -18.18 -57.95
CA SER A 2 4.73 -19.18 -57.56
C SER A 2 5.48 -18.70 -56.32
N ALA A 3 5.42 -19.44 -55.22
CA ALA A 3 6.19 -19.17 -54.02
C ALA A 3 7.57 -19.81 -54.14
N ILE A 4 8.61 -18.98 -54.13
CA ILE A 4 10.01 -19.42 -54.15
C ILE A 4 10.34 -20.04 -52.79
N LEU A 5 10.36 -21.37 -52.71
CA LEU A 5 10.99 -22.09 -51.59
C LEU A 5 12.51 -21.91 -51.66
N ARG A 6 13.07 -20.97 -50.89
CA ARG A 6 14.52 -20.90 -50.69
C ARG A 6 14.94 -22.00 -49.71
N ARG A 7 15.38 -23.14 -50.24
CA ARG A 7 16.06 -24.20 -49.49
C ARG A 7 17.27 -23.60 -48.76
N ALA A 8 17.43 -23.90 -47.47
CA ALA A 8 18.50 -23.34 -46.65
C ALA A 8 19.86 -23.53 -47.33
N GLY A 9 20.54 -22.43 -47.64
CA GLY A 9 21.84 -22.46 -48.29
C GLY A 9 22.89 -23.18 -47.42
N SER A 10 23.88 -23.80 -48.07
CA SER A 10 24.94 -24.64 -47.49
C SER A 10 25.74 -24.05 -46.30
N LYS A 11 25.57 -22.75 -46.01
CA LYS A 11 26.14 -22.08 -44.84
C LYS A 11 25.35 -22.31 -43.55
N LEU A 12 24.03 -22.55 -43.62
CA LEU A 12 23.18 -22.79 -42.45
C LEU A 12 23.30 -24.23 -41.92
N GLY A 13 23.41 -25.23 -42.80
CA GLY A 13 23.61 -26.62 -42.41
C GLY A 13 24.95 -26.87 -41.68
N LYS A 14 25.99 -26.09 -41.98
CA LYS A 14 27.29 -26.15 -41.28
C LYS A 14 27.24 -25.61 -39.85
N LEU A 15 26.23 -24.82 -39.50
CA LEU A 15 26.11 -24.24 -38.15
C LEU A 15 25.45 -25.20 -37.17
N ILE A 16 24.60 -26.12 -37.65
CA ILE A 16 23.90 -27.14 -36.86
C ILE A 16 24.84 -28.28 -36.43
N ALA A 17 25.96 -28.47 -37.14
CA ALA A 17 26.89 -29.57 -36.92
C ALA A 17 28.12 -29.21 -36.05
N ARG A 18 28.05 -28.19 -35.19
CA ARG A 18 29.10 -28.01 -34.17
C ARG A 18 28.78 -28.90 -32.97
N ALA A 19 29.58 -29.94 -32.79
CA ALA A 19 29.46 -31.00 -31.80
C ALA A 19 29.57 -30.57 -30.31
N ALA A 20 29.35 -29.28 -30.00
CA ALA A 20 29.51 -28.72 -28.66
C ALA A 20 28.21 -28.15 -28.08
N ASP A 21 27.12 -28.04 -28.85
CA ASP A 21 25.86 -27.49 -28.33
C ASP A 21 24.96 -28.63 -27.81
N PRO A 22 24.49 -28.59 -26.54
CA PRO A 22 23.67 -29.64 -25.96
C PRO A 22 22.26 -29.62 -26.55
N GLY A 23 22.03 -30.41 -27.61
CA GLY A 23 20.70 -30.64 -28.18
C GLY A 23 20.04 -31.86 -27.54
N VAL A 24 18.95 -31.66 -26.77
CA VAL A 24 18.07 -32.75 -26.34
C VAL A 24 17.12 -33.08 -27.49
N ALA A 25 17.33 -34.24 -28.12
CA ALA A 25 16.45 -34.74 -29.18
C ALA A 25 15.30 -35.58 -28.58
N SER A 26 14.13 -34.97 -28.39
CA SER A 26 12.88 -35.73 -28.28
C SER A 26 11.98 -35.44 -29.49
N GLY A 27 12.17 -36.22 -30.55
CA GLY A 27 11.15 -36.62 -31.53
C GLY A 27 10.38 -35.60 -32.38
N GLN A 28 10.25 -34.31 -32.03
CA GLN A 28 9.41 -33.37 -32.79
C GLN A 28 9.89 -31.90 -32.77
N ALA A 29 10.78 -31.49 -31.87
CA ALA A 29 11.37 -30.14 -31.90
C ALA A 29 12.78 -30.11 -31.30
N GLN A 30 13.71 -29.39 -31.93
CA GLN A 30 15.03 -29.11 -31.38
C GLN A 30 15.10 -27.67 -30.89
N ILE A 31 15.54 -27.46 -29.65
CA ILE A 31 15.79 -26.13 -29.09
C ILE A 31 17.29 -25.86 -29.15
N TYR A 32 17.69 -24.70 -29.65
CA TYR A 32 19.09 -24.28 -29.69
C TYR A 32 19.24 -22.80 -29.37
N ALA A 33 20.39 -22.41 -28.84
CA ALA A 33 20.75 -21.02 -28.58
C ALA A 33 21.66 -20.49 -29.70
N LYS A 34 21.45 -19.24 -30.12
CA LYS A 34 22.30 -18.58 -31.11
C LYS A 34 22.43 -17.08 -30.84
N SER A 35 23.63 -16.54 -31.00
CA SER A 35 23.88 -15.11 -30.94
C SER A 35 23.39 -14.42 -32.23
N VAL A 36 22.46 -13.49 -32.10
CA VAL A 36 22.00 -12.61 -33.17
C VAL A 36 22.38 -11.19 -32.81
N SER A 37 23.23 -10.55 -33.62
CA SER A 37 23.72 -9.20 -33.38
C SER A 37 24.31 -8.99 -31.97
N GLY A 38 25.00 -10.02 -31.44
CA GLY A 38 25.63 -9.96 -30.11
C GLY A 38 24.75 -10.38 -28.93
N VAL A 39 23.47 -10.70 -29.15
CA VAL A 39 22.55 -11.15 -28.09
C VAL A 39 22.24 -12.63 -28.25
N ALA A 40 22.41 -13.42 -27.18
CA ALA A 40 22.00 -14.81 -27.17
C ALA A 40 20.47 -14.94 -27.20
N GLN A 41 19.94 -15.66 -28.19
CA GLN A 41 18.51 -15.91 -28.36
C GLN A 41 18.27 -17.42 -28.48
N PHE A 42 17.09 -17.88 -28.02
CA PHE A 42 16.66 -19.26 -28.18
C PHE A 42 15.81 -19.43 -29.42
N PHE A 43 15.97 -20.55 -30.12
CA PHE A 43 15.22 -20.92 -31.31
C PHE A 43 14.73 -22.36 -31.17
N ALA A 44 13.55 -22.62 -31.70
CA ALA A 44 12.99 -23.95 -31.86
C ALA A 44 12.92 -24.30 -33.34
N MET A 45 13.38 -25.48 -33.72
CA MET A 45 13.19 -26.06 -35.05
C MET A 45 12.19 -27.20 -34.98
N ALA A 46 11.09 -27.08 -35.71
CA ALA A 46 10.10 -28.14 -35.87
C ALA A 46 10.60 -29.24 -36.83
N GLY A 47 9.98 -30.42 -36.78
CA GLY A 47 10.34 -31.56 -37.63
C GLY A 47 10.18 -31.32 -39.15
N ASP A 48 9.44 -30.29 -39.54
CA ASP A 48 9.28 -29.81 -40.93
C ASP A 48 10.41 -28.85 -41.38
N GLY A 49 11.31 -28.49 -40.47
CA GLY A 49 12.43 -27.59 -40.69
C GLY A 49 12.13 -26.11 -40.44
N THR A 50 10.92 -25.77 -40.00
CA THR A 50 10.55 -24.40 -39.62
C THR A 50 11.30 -23.98 -38.36
N VAL A 51 11.92 -22.79 -38.39
CA VAL A 51 12.62 -22.20 -37.24
C VAL A 51 11.82 -21.03 -36.68
N THR A 52 11.55 -21.06 -35.38
CA THR A 52 10.87 -19.98 -34.66
C THR A 52 11.75 -19.48 -33.53
N GLN A 53 11.90 -18.16 -33.42
CA GLN A 53 12.54 -17.56 -32.25
C GLN A 53 11.64 -17.78 -31.03
N VAL A 54 12.18 -18.38 -29.99
CA VAL A 54 11.50 -18.53 -28.70
C VAL A 54 11.70 -17.22 -27.95
N SER A 55 10.69 -16.37 -27.98
CA SER A 55 10.61 -15.29 -27.00
C SER A 55 10.31 -15.91 -25.63
N SER A 56 10.91 -15.37 -24.57
CA SER A 56 10.37 -15.60 -23.24
C SER A 56 8.89 -15.24 -23.27
N PRO A 57 7.98 -16.05 -22.71
CA PRO A 57 6.61 -15.58 -22.52
C PRO A 57 6.71 -14.25 -21.80
N SER A 58 6.17 -13.18 -22.39
CA SER A 58 6.04 -11.93 -21.67
C SER A 58 4.98 -12.18 -20.60
N VAL A 59 5.42 -12.67 -19.45
CA VAL A 59 4.62 -12.55 -18.24
C VAL A 59 4.58 -11.05 -18.03
N ALA A 60 3.45 -10.42 -18.38
CA ALA A 60 3.21 -9.06 -17.98
C ALA A 60 3.53 -9.01 -16.49
N PRO A 61 4.39 -8.10 -16.03
CA PRO A 61 4.64 -7.98 -14.59
C PRO A 61 3.27 -7.92 -13.92
N PRO A 62 3.04 -8.65 -12.81
CA PRO A 62 1.76 -8.61 -12.15
C PRO A 62 1.37 -7.15 -11.99
N VAL A 63 0.29 -6.76 -12.66
CA VAL A 63 -0.30 -5.45 -12.49
C VAL A 63 -0.92 -5.52 -11.10
N TYR A 64 -0.10 -5.24 -10.09
CA TYR A 64 -0.65 -4.85 -8.82
C TYR A 64 -1.53 -3.65 -9.14
N PRO A 65 -2.84 -3.67 -8.83
CA PRO A 65 -3.64 -2.46 -8.93
C PRO A 65 -2.85 -1.41 -8.15
N ARG A 66 -2.29 -0.43 -8.88
CA ARG A 66 -1.76 0.77 -8.25
C ARG A 66 -2.98 1.42 -7.67
N TYR A 67 -3.25 1.12 -6.40
CA TYR A 67 -4.17 1.92 -5.62
C TYR A 67 -3.73 3.36 -5.84
N PRO A 68 -4.63 4.24 -6.30
CA PRO A 68 -4.31 5.63 -6.49
C PRO A 68 -3.56 6.09 -5.25
N ILE A 69 -2.32 6.55 -5.43
CA ILE A 69 -1.64 7.29 -4.36
C ILE A 69 -2.61 8.42 -4.06
N PRO A 70 -3.16 8.52 -2.84
CA PRO A 70 -4.08 9.60 -2.54
C PRO A 70 -3.36 10.90 -2.86
N THR A 71 -3.80 11.57 -3.92
CA THR A 71 -3.37 12.92 -4.22
C THR A 71 -3.84 13.73 -3.03
N PHE A 72 -2.90 14.24 -2.23
CA PHE A 72 -3.18 15.08 -1.09
C PHE A 72 -3.86 16.36 -1.59
N THR A 73 -5.18 16.36 -1.66
CA THR A 73 -5.94 17.60 -1.69
C THR A 73 -5.80 18.24 -0.32
N THR A 74 -5.36 19.51 -0.30
CA THR A 74 -5.34 20.30 0.92
C THR A 74 -6.76 20.39 1.45
N SER A 75 -7.04 19.71 2.56
CA SER A 75 -8.34 19.80 3.23
C SER A 75 -8.54 21.22 3.74
N THR A 76 -9.57 21.91 3.22
CA THR A 76 -9.87 23.31 3.54
C THR A 76 -10.81 23.49 4.73
N SER A 77 -11.10 22.46 5.53
CA SER A 77 -11.98 22.68 6.68
C SER A 77 -11.82 21.75 7.88
N SER A 78 -11.80 22.42 9.03
CA SER A 78 -11.80 21.98 10.42
C SER A 78 -10.46 21.53 11.01
N PHE A 79 -9.96 22.36 11.92
CA PHE A 79 -8.96 22.02 12.91
C PHE A 79 -9.61 21.06 13.93
N LYS A 80 -8.86 20.05 14.39
CA LYS A 80 -9.30 19.20 15.50
C LYS A 80 -8.40 19.47 16.70
N THR A 81 -8.98 19.98 17.76
CA THR A 81 -8.36 19.95 19.08
C THR A 81 -8.62 18.59 19.69
N LEU A 82 -7.55 17.91 20.12
CA LEU A 82 -7.68 16.63 20.80
C LEU A 82 -8.28 16.85 22.19
N ILE A 83 -9.14 15.93 22.61
CA ILE A 83 -9.66 15.87 23.97
C ILE A 83 -8.74 14.96 24.78
N ASN A 84 -8.57 15.28 26.06
CA ASN A 84 -7.72 14.49 26.94
C ASN A 84 -8.24 13.07 27.11
N THR A 85 -7.31 12.13 27.14
CA THR A 85 -7.55 10.69 27.36
C THR A 85 -8.39 10.00 26.30
N GLU A 86 -8.99 10.73 25.37
CA GLU A 86 -9.70 10.16 24.23
C GLU A 86 -8.75 9.87 23.06
N ALA A 87 -9.17 8.93 22.21
CA ALA A 87 -8.46 8.61 20.99
C ALA A 87 -9.35 8.79 19.76
N TYR A 88 -8.80 9.39 18.71
CA TYR A 88 -9.47 9.56 17.44
C TYR A 88 -8.79 8.70 16.38
N ALA A 89 -9.57 7.89 15.68
CA ALA A 89 -9.11 7.04 14.60
C ALA A 89 -9.65 7.53 13.25
N ASN A 90 -8.78 7.62 12.26
CA ASN A 90 -9.12 7.98 10.89
C ASN A 90 -8.77 6.82 9.96
N TYR A 91 -9.66 6.49 9.03
CA TYR A 91 -9.42 5.44 8.04
C TYR A 91 -8.55 5.94 6.89
N PHE A 92 -7.55 5.16 6.48
CA PHE A 92 -6.57 5.53 5.43
C PHE A 92 -6.57 4.56 4.23
N GLY A 93 -7.51 3.60 4.19
CA GLY A 93 -7.61 2.64 3.09
C GLY A 93 -7.00 1.29 3.41
N LYS A 94 -6.71 0.49 2.38
CA LYS A 94 -6.15 -0.85 2.49
C LYS A 94 -4.65 -0.88 2.20
N ALA A 95 -3.91 -1.72 2.92
CA ALA A 95 -2.53 -2.02 2.60
C ALA A 95 -2.45 -2.83 1.30
N GLY A 96 -1.67 -2.35 0.32
CA GLY A 96 -1.45 -3.07 -0.95
C GLY A 96 -0.35 -4.14 -0.88
N GLN A 97 0.46 -4.12 0.18
CA GLN A 97 1.61 -5.00 0.40
C GLN A 97 1.95 -5.04 1.89
N ALA A 98 2.96 -5.82 2.28
CA ALA A 98 3.46 -5.81 3.64
C ALA A 98 4.04 -4.43 4.00
N ILE A 99 3.62 -3.86 5.14
CA ILE A 99 4.11 -2.57 5.65
C ILE A 99 4.69 -2.82 7.04
N THR A 100 5.90 -2.33 7.29
CA THR A 100 6.60 -2.43 8.59
C THR A 100 6.81 -1.07 9.25
N GLN A 101 6.58 0.01 8.52
CA GLN A 101 6.68 1.38 9.01
C GLN A 101 5.73 2.30 8.21
N VAL A 102 5.09 3.23 8.89
CA VAL A 102 4.26 4.27 8.26
C VAL A 102 4.82 5.63 8.63
N THR A 103 5.04 6.50 7.65
CA THR A 103 5.39 7.90 7.89
C THR A 103 4.17 8.77 7.63
N VAL A 104 3.78 9.56 8.62
CA VAL A 104 2.61 10.45 8.54
C VAL A 104 3.07 11.89 8.74
N ARG A 105 2.48 12.80 7.95
CA ARG A 105 2.71 14.24 8.06
C ARG A 105 1.52 14.91 8.71
N PHE A 106 1.81 15.82 9.63
CA PHE A 106 0.82 16.57 10.38
C PHE A 106 1.14 18.05 10.32
N GLN A 107 0.11 18.89 10.41
CA GLN A 107 0.28 20.32 10.66
C GLN A 107 -0.22 20.61 12.07
N VAL A 108 0.69 20.95 12.99
CA VAL A 108 0.33 21.33 14.36
C VAL A 108 -0.10 22.79 14.37
N THR A 109 -1.36 23.02 14.72
CA THR A 109 -2.00 24.35 14.76
C THR A 109 -2.15 24.88 16.19
N THR A 110 -2.09 24.01 17.18
CA THR A 110 -1.96 24.38 18.61
C THR A 110 -0.94 23.47 19.26
N ALA A 111 0.13 24.07 19.79
CA ALA A 111 1.19 23.35 20.47
C ALA A 111 0.68 22.83 21.83
N GLY A 112 0.85 21.54 22.09
CA GLY A 112 0.50 20.95 23.37
C GLY A 112 1.43 21.44 24.49
N ALA A 113 0.88 21.68 25.68
CA ALA A 113 1.62 22.10 26.86
C ALA A 113 1.19 21.26 28.07
N GLY A 114 2.14 20.92 28.95
CA GLY A 114 1.89 20.02 30.08
C GLY A 114 1.53 18.60 29.63
N LEU A 115 2.13 18.12 28.53
CA LEU A 115 1.87 16.80 27.99
C LEU A 115 2.46 15.72 28.89
N THR A 116 1.61 14.93 29.55
CA THR A 116 2.01 13.69 30.24
C THR A 116 2.39 12.63 29.22
N TRP A 117 1.63 12.56 28.13
CA TRP A 117 1.92 11.73 26.96
C TRP A 117 1.13 12.23 25.74
N ALA A 118 1.65 11.95 24.55
CA ALA A 118 0.93 12.12 23.29
C ALA A 118 1.46 11.08 22.30
N GLU A 119 0.55 10.39 21.61
CA GLU A 119 0.91 9.26 20.76
C GLU A 119 0.11 9.28 19.47
N VAL A 120 0.80 8.92 18.38
CA VAL A 120 0.17 8.52 17.13
C VAL A 120 0.41 7.04 16.93
N ALA A 121 -0.57 6.35 16.39
CA ALA A 121 -0.51 4.91 16.22
C ALA A 121 -1.16 4.47 14.92
N ILE A 122 -0.68 3.34 14.42
CA ILE A 122 -1.31 2.63 13.33
C ILE A 122 -2.07 1.44 13.91
N ALA A 123 -3.31 1.28 13.48
CA ALA A 123 -4.15 0.17 13.83
C ALA A 123 -4.76 -0.48 12.60
N LYS A 124 -5.29 -1.69 12.78
CA LYS A 124 -6.09 -2.39 11.79
C LYS A 124 -7.45 -2.79 12.32
N GLY A 125 -8.43 -2.82 11.42
CA GLY A 125 -9.81 -3.21 11.72
C GLY A 125 -10.71 -2.93 10.53
N THR A 126 -11.67 -3.81 10.24
CA THR A 126 -12.54 -3.63 9.08
C THR A 126 -13.54 -2.50 9.36
N PRO A 127 -13.65 -1.47 8.49
CA PRO A 127 -14.67 -0.44 8.62
C PRO A 127 -16.06 -1.06 8.51
N VAL A 128 -17.00 -0.59 9.33
CA VAL A 128 -18.40 -0.97 9.27
C VAL A 128 -19.20 0.27 8.87
N ASN A 129 -20.01 0.17 7.82
CA ASN A 129 -20.81 1.30 7.37
C ASN A 129 -21.82 1.71 8.45
N GLY A 130 -21.81 2.99 8.83
CA GLY A 130 -22.73 3.53 9.83
C GLY A 130 -22.55 2.96 11.25
N ALA A 131 -21.44 2.29 11.55
CA ALA A 131 -21.16 1.79 12.90
C ALA A 131 -19.68 1.92 13.31
N GLY A 132 -19.44 1.75 14.62
CA GLY A 132 -18.10 1.58 15.15
C GLY A 132 -17.47 0.25 14.74
N THR A 133 -16.17 0.11 14.98
CA THR A 133 -15.45 -1.16 14.77
C THR A 133 -14.38 -1.36 15.83
N ASN A 134 -13.88 -2.58 15.95
CA ASN A 134 -12.76 -2.88 16.81
C ASN A 134 -11.45 -2.62 16.06
N LEU A 135 -10.60 -1.80 16.66
CA LEU A 135 -9.28 -1.49 16.14
C LEU A 135 -8.21 -2.18 16.98
N THR A 136 -7.24 -2.79 16.30
CA THR A 136 -6.07 -3.41 16.92
C THR A 136 -4.83 -2.59 16.57
N VAL A 137 -4.20 -1.97 17.57
CA VAL A 137 -2.96 -1.19 17.37
C VAL A 137 -1.83 -2.13 16.98
N VAL A 138 -1.15 -1.82 15.89
CA VAL A 138 -0.01 -2.59 15.35
C VAL A 138 1.32 -1.85 15.43
N GLY A 139 1.31 -0.55 15.73
CA GLY A 139 2.51 0.26 15.96
C GLY A 139 2.17 1.64 16.50
N TYR A 140 3.11 2.28 17.18
CA TYR A 140 2.93 3.63 17.72
C TYR A 140 4.24 4.41 17.79
N ALA A 141 4.12 5.73 17.93
CA ALA A 141 5.22 6.64 18.20
C ALA A 141 4.81 7.67 19.26
N ASN A 142 5.73 7.99 20.17
CA ASN A 142 5.58 9.11 21.09
C ASN A 142 5.83 10.43 20.34
N VAL A 143 4.87 11.35 20.42
CA VAL A 143 4.90 12.65 19.73
C VAL A 143 4.85 13.84 20.70
N ALA A 144 4.96 13.61 22.01
CA ALA A 144 4.87 14.70 23.00
C ALA A 144 5.90 15.80 22.75
N ALA A 145 7.15 15.41 22.43
CA ALA A 145 8.22 16.36 22.10
C ALA A 145 8.14 16.91 20.66
N VAL A 146 7.29 16.34 19.81
CA VAL A 146 7.12 16.74 18.40
C VAL A 146 5.98 17.75 18.26
N PHE A 147 4.88 17.53 18.98
CA PHE A 147 3.65 18.33 18.92
C PHE A 147 3.57 19.40 20.03
N ASN A 148 4.66 19.61 20.78
CA ASN A 148 4.84 20.75 21.69
C ASN A 148 5.22 22.06 20.97
N SER A 149 5.22 22.06 19.64
CA SER A 149 5.55 23.24 18.82
C SER A 149 4.72 23.23 17.54
N LEU A 150 4.45 24.43 17.02
CA LEU A 150 3.65 24.62 15.81
C LEU A 150 4.37 24.15 14.53
N GLY A 151 3.61 24.03 13.45
CA GLY A 151 4.12 23.82 12.10
C GLY A 151 4.01 22.38 11.59
N ALA A 152 4.57 22.15 10.41
CA ALA A 152 4.55 20.86 9.76
C ALA A 152 5.51 19.89 10.45
N LYS A 153 5.03 18.69 10.75
CA LYS A 153 5.75 17.61 11.43
C LYS A 153 5.66 16.33 10.61
N SER A 154 6.72 15.53 10.64
CA SER A 154 6.71 14.17 10.10
C SER A 154 6.97 13.21 11.26
N VAL A 155 6.16 12.16 11.35
CA VAL A 155 6.30 11.13 12.38
C VAL A 155 6.44 9.78 11.69
N ALA A 156 7.51 9.07 12.01
CA ALA A 156 7.72 7.70 11.58
C ALA A 156 7.19 6.76 12.66
N ILE A 157 6.28 5.86 12.27
CA ILE A 157 5.60 4.92 13.17
C ILE A 157 6.08 3.51 12.81
N PRO A 158 7.00 2.91 13.60
CA PRO A 158 7.38 1.53 13.40
C PRO A 158 6.24 0.60 13.81
N LEU A 159 6.02 -0.45 13.00
CA LEU A 159 5.00 -1.45 13.28
C LEU A 159 5.63 -2.64 14.01
N THR A 160 5.07 -2.99 15.16
CA THR A 160 5.42 -4.19 15.94
C THR A 160 4.87 -5.45 15.31
N THR A 161 3.72 -5.34 14.62
CA THR A 161 3.15 -6.37 13.76
C THR A 161 2.99 -5.78 12.37
N PRO A 162 3.59 -6.35 11.32
CA PRO A 162 3.42 -5.83 9.97
C PRO A 162 1.94 -5.85 9.56
N LEU A 163 1.51 -4.83 8.82
CA LEU A 163 0.27 -4.93 8.04
C LEU A 163 0.55 -5.83 6.84
N VAL A 164 -0.43 -6.63 6.44
CA VAL A 164 -0.34 -7.45 5.22
C VAL A 164 -1.28 -6.94 4.14
N ALA A 165 -1.08 -7.39 2.90
CA ALA A 165 -1.95 -7.01 1.79
C ALA A 165 -3.43 -7.30 2.12
N GLY A 166 -4.28 -6.29 1.94
CA GLY A 166 -5.72 -6.34 2.22
C GLY A 166 -6.13 -5.83 3.61
N ASP A 167 -5.21 -5.71 4.58
CA ASP A 167 -5.51 -5.14 5.90
C ASP A 167 -6.01 -3.69 5.77
N ASP A 168 -7.06 -3.35 6.51
CA ASP A 168 -7.63 -2.00 6.61
C ASP A 168 -6.81 -1.15 7.59
N LEU A 169 -6.28 -0.02 7.12
CA LEU A 169 -5.35 0.87 7.84
C LEU A 169 -6.09 2.01 8.54
N TRP A 170 -5.78 2.21 9.83
CA TRP A 170 -6.28 3.30 10.64
C TRP A 170 -5.15 4.07 11.30
N LEU A 171 -5.25 5.40 11.30
CA LEU A 171 -4.39 6.29 12.07
C LEU A 171 -5.11 6.72 13.35
N ILE A 172 -4.56 6.36 14.50
CA ILE A 172 -5.03 6.76 15.82
C ILE A 172 -4.18 7.89 16.35
N ILE A 173 -4.81 8.89 16.97
CA ILE A 173 -4.15 10.01 17.62
C ILE A 173 -4.80 10.19 19.00
N ALA A 174 -3.97 10.27 20.04
CA ALA A 174 -4.42 10.43 21.42
C ALA A 174 -3.42 11.24 22.24
N GLN A 175 -3.89 11.88 23.30
CA GLN A 175 -3.04 12.64 24.22
C GLN A 175 -3.57 12.69 25.64
N SER A 176 -2.70 13.10 26.56
CA SER A 176 -3.04 13.61 27.88
C SER A 176 -2.21 14.86 28.16
N ALA A 177 -2.88 16.00 28.29
CA ALA A 177 -2.28 17.30 28.60
C ALA A 177 -2.93 17.90 29.84
N THR A 178 -2.15 18.58 30.68
CA THR A 178 -2.68 19.29 31.86
C THR A 178 -2.90 20.78 31.62
N VAL A 179 -2.31 21.37 30.57
CA VAL A 179 -2.37 22.81 30.30
C VAL A 179 -3.05 23.11 28.96
N THR A 180 -2.44 22.68 27.86
CA THR A 180 -2.94 22.97 26.52
C THR A 180 -3.01 21.71 25.69
N ASN A 181 -4.18 21.45 25.11
CA ASN A 181 -4.40 20.32 24.21
C ASN A 181 -3.78 20.59 22.84
N ILE A 182 -3.26 19.52 22.22
CA ILE A 182 -2.72 19.57 20.86
C ILE A 182 -3.87 19.83 19.88
N GLY A 183 -3.66 20.82 19.02
CA GLY A 183 -4.49 21.12 17.86
C GLY A 183 -3.78 20.66 16.60
N LEU A 184 -4.45 19.83 15.81
CA LEU A 184 -3.95 19.38 14.52
C LEU A 184 -4.86 19.90 13.42
N TRP A 185 -4.26 20.34 12.32
CA TRP A 185 -4.98 20.36 11.06
C TRP A 185 -5.17 18.91 10.66
N ALA A 186 -6.37 18.39 10.88
CA ALA A 186 -6.69 17.04 10.48
C ALA A 186 -6.63 16.99 8.96
N SER A 187 -5.88 16.02 8.44
CA SER A 187 -6.10 15.50 7.10
C SER A 187 -7.48 14.86 7.10
N GLN A 188 -8.54 15.67 7.05
CA GLN A 188 -9.81 15.19 6.56
C GLN A 188 -9.63 15.04 5.06
N ILE A 189 -9.18 13.88 4.59
CA ILE A 189 -9.53 13.40 3.24
C ILE A 189 -10.99 12.89 3.31
N GLY A 190 -11.84 13.73 3.85
CA GLY A 190 -13.26 13.58 3.93
C GLY A 190 -13.84 14.91 3.54
N ASP A 191 -14.51 14.90 2.41
CA ASP A 191 -15.28 15.99 1.87
C ASP A 191 -16.13 16.69 2.95
N GLN A 192 -16.35 17.99 2.78
CA GLN A 192 -17.26 18.82 3.58
C GLN A 192 -18.70 18.29 3.63
N THR A 193 -19.05 17.30 2.79
CA THR A 193 -20.33 16.57 2.84
C THR A 193 -20.30 15.23 3.60
N GLN A 194 -19.27 14.98 4.42
CA GLN A 194 -19.11 13.83 5.33
C GLN A 194 -18.55 12.57 4.63
N GLY A 195 -17.22 12.46 4.58
CA GLY A 195 -16.51 11.34 3.94
C GLY A 195 -15.31 10.80 4.71
N GLY A 196 -15.48 10.38 5.95
CA GLY A 196 -14.42 9.68 6.69
C GLY A 196 -14.96 9.16 8.01
N THR A 197 -14.87 7.85 8.25
CA THR A 197 -15.24 7.25 9.52
C THR A 197 -14.25 7.74 10.57
N ILE A 198 -14.52 8.87 11.22
CA ILE A 198 -13.80 9.22 12.44
C ILE A 198 -14.42 8.36 13.52
N LEU A 199 -13.61 7.47 14.08
CA LEU A 199 -14.00 6.77 15.29
C LEU A 199 -13.39 7.46 16.49
N GLN A 200 -14.10 7.39 17.61
CA GLN A 200 -13.67 7.88 18.88
C GLN A 200 -13.72 6.74 19.89
N ASN A 201 -12.68 6.63 20.69
CA ASN A 201 -12.79 5.97 21.97
C ASN A 201 -12.90 7.08 23.02
N GLY A 202 -14.10 7.23 23.58
CA GLY A 202 -14.40 8.23 24.61
C GLY A 202 -13.92 7.84 26.01
N ALA A 203 -13.40 6.62 26.18
CA ALA A 203 -12.72 6.20 27.40
C ALA A 203 -11.22 6.48 27.33
N SER A 204 -10.55 6.45 28.49
CA SER A 204 -9.09 6.63 28.56
C SER A 204 -8.36 5.60 27.70
N PHE A 205 -7.79 6.04 26.58
CA PHE A 205 -7.09 5.20 25.62
C PHE A 205 -5.70 5.77 25.34
N ARG A 206 -4.68 4.98 25.68
CA ARG A 206 -3.29 5.25 25.31
C ARG A 206 -2.77 4.13 24.38
N PRO A 207 -2.43 4.43 23.11
CA PRO A 207 -2.05 3.41 22.13
C PRO A 207 -0.95 2.45 22.59
N SER A 208 0.11 2.97 23.22
CA SER A 208 1.25 2.18 23.70
C SER A 208 0.89 1.11 24.72
N THR A 209 -0.23 1.27 25.42
CA THR A 209 -0.73 0.32 26.42
C THR A 209 -1.73 -0.70 25.84
N ASN A 210 -2.12 -0.57 24.57
CA ASN A 210 -3.14 -1.37 23.91
C ASN A 210 -2.64 -2.04 22.61
N VAL A 211 -1.32 -2.15 22.43
CA VAL A 211 -0.73 -2.81 21.25
C VAL A 211 -1.15 -4.28 21.21
N GLY A 212 -1.66 -4.74 20.06
CA GLY A 212 -2.12 -6.11 19.86
C GLY A 212 -3.49 -6.44 20.49
N VAL A 213 -4.13 -5.48 21.18
CA VAL A 213 -5.44 -5.69 21.82
C VAL A 213 -6.54 -5.03 20.98
N ALA A 214 -7.52 -5.83 20.57
CA ALA A 214 -8.70 -5.32 19.87
C ALA A 214 -9.54 -4.46 20.81
N THR A 215 -9.68 -3.17 20.49
CA THR A 215 -10.41 -2.20 21.31
C THR A 215 -11.58 -1.61 20.53
N ALA A 216 -12.74 -1.50 21.17
CA ALA A 216 -13.92 -0.92 20.55
C ALA A 216 -13.75 0.59 20.36
N PHE A 217 -14.11 1.06 19.16
CA PHE A 217 -14.13 2.46 18.78
C PHE A 217 -15.52 2.78 18.20
N THR A 218 -16.18 3.82 18.72
CA THR A 218 -17.53 4.22 18.28
C THR A 218 -17.45 5.29 17.21
N LEU A 219 -18.51 5.47 16.41
CA LEU A 219 -18.58 6.61 15.49
C LEU A 219 -18.53 7.94 16.25
N SER A 220 -17.73 8.87 15.76
CA SER A 220 -17.68 10.25 16.25
C SER A 220 -18.70 11.10 15.49
N GLY A 221 -19.72 11.63 16.18
CA GLY A 221 -20.73 12.55 15.62
C GLY A 221 -21.99 11.87 15.06
N THR A 222 -22.95 12.68 14.58
CA THR A 222 -24.21 12.20 13.99
C THR A 222 -23.98 11.73 12.55
N ALA A 223 -24.16 10.44 12.30
CA ALA A 223 -24.01 9.81 10.99
C ALA A 223 -24.95 10.42 9.94
N VAL A 224 -24.41 10.79 8.77
CA VAL A 224 -25.12 10.79 7.50
C VAL A 224 -24.87 9.41 6.88
N PRO A 225 -25.91 8.70 6.40
CA PRO A 225 -25.73 7.42 5.72
C PRO A 225 -24.82 7.59 4.50
N ALA A 226 -23.70 6.87 4.46
CA ALA A 226 -22.75 6.95 3.37
C ALA A 226 -23.37 6.41 2.07
N PHE A 227 -23.46 7.25 1.05
CA PHE A 227 -23.43 6.79 -0.33
C PHE A 227 -21.99 6.37 -0.62
N VAL A 228 -21.78 5.07 -0.83
CA VAL A 228 -20.55 4.57 -1.48
C VAL A 228 -20.99 4.10 -2.86
N ALA A 229 -20.76 4.90 -3.89
CA ALA A 229 -20.73 4.35 -5.24
C ALA A 229 -19.53 3.41 -5.35
N GLN A 230 -19.78 2.11 -5.20
CA GLN A 230 -18.84 1.08 -5.56
C GLN A 230 -18.84 0.96 -7.09
N VAL A 231 -17.82 1.52 -7.74
CA VAL A 231 -17.57 1.25 -9.17
C VAL A 231 -16.86 -0.09 -9.25
N TRP A 232 -17.57 -1.10 -9.76
CA TRP A 232 -16.95 -2.36 -10.17
C TRP A 232 -16.28 -2.17 -11.55
N PRO A 233 -15.08 -2.71 -11.78
CA PRO A 233 -14.59 -2.87 -13.15
C PRO A 233 -15.54 -3.82 -13.91
N ALA A 234 -15.88 -3.46 -15.15
CA ALA A 234 -16.64 -4.30 -16.07
C ALA A 234 -15.81 -5.51 -16.53
#